data_AF-A0A939D3U3-F1
#
_entry.id   AF-A0A939D3U3-F1
#
_cell.length_a   1.000
_cell.length_b   1.000
_cell.length_c   1.000
_cell.angle_alpha   90.00
_cell.angle_beta   90.00
_cell.angle_gamma   90.00
#
_symmetry.space_group_name_H-M   'P 1'
#
loop_
_entity.id
_entity.type
_entity.pdbx_description
1 polymer ?
#
loop_
_entity_poly.entity_id
_entity_poly.type
_entity_poly.pdbx_seq_one_letter_code
_entity_poly.pdbx_strand_id
1 'polypeptide(L)'
;MDFVNLIKTGNSWKFATEADLEDFVWANLKELFGLIPLKRQYYIKGQICDILALNEKKQLVVLELKNSEDRYIVQQLTRYYEALLENKPFQEEVDYGQPISLIAIKPNFHRDNFTDRKYSHLSIQFLSFQILEASKNLYLELKDLDNGKLSKVEIPYQGRDVNEDIPAPPRAIINRLAKCHNSSENEREAVLRIRKKILGFDKRIQEIVKPNSIEYGKGKSKLCAEFYFGSTIYGFQGRPNLFLRLPEPEPYFKPNTLRMHISIDKDWTSFYIIINYPRAFISNKNRNHNMYQYPVFLDKIKRCVESELINDRARICYQNYEKLILSGTNSLEILVDIALETWLKRL
;
A
#
# COMPACT_ATOMS: atom_id res chain seq x y z
N MET A 1 -2.76 6.84 12.71
CA MET A 1 -3.90 6.21 12.03
C MET A 1 -3.48 6.10 10.59
N ASP A 2 -3.06 4.91 10.19
CA ASP A 2 -2.69 4.64 8.80
C ASP A 2 -3.97 4.60 7.97
N PHE A 3 -3.95 5.24 6.79
CA PHE A 3 -5.12 5.32 5.92
C PHE A 3 -5.41 3.94 5.35
N VAL A 4 -6.68 3.54 5.45
CA VAL A 4 -7.18 2.30 4.86
C VAL A 4 -7.42 2.53 3.37
N ASN A 5 -6.76 1.75 2.52
CA ASN A 5 -6.96 1.86 1.07
C ASN A 5 -8.19 1.06 0.67
N LEU A 6 -9.22 1.79 0.22
CA LEU A 6 -10.44 1.20 -0.31
C LEU A 6 -10.60 1.53 -1.79
N ILE A 7 -11.13 0.56 -2.54
CA ILE A 7 -11.49 0.69 -3.95
C ILE A 7 -13.01 0.62 -4.07
N LYS A 8 -13.60 1.58 -4.77
CA LYS A 8 -15.01 1.52 -5.16
C LYS A 8 -15.15 0.73 -6.46
N THR A 9 -15.94 -0.33 -6.47
CA THR A 9 -16.24 -1.17 -7.66
C THR A 9 -17.74 -1.16 -7.90
N GLY A 10 -18.20 -0.40 -8.89
CA GLY A 10 -19.63 -0.14 -9.08
C GLY A 10 -20.22 0.55 -7.84
N ASN A 11 -21.18 -0.11 -7.19
CA ASN A 11 -21.86 0.40 -5.99
C ASN A 11 -21.29 -0.17 -4.68
N SER A 12 -20.20 -0.96 -4.71
CA SER A 12 -19.61 -1.55 -3.51
C SER A 12 -18.20 -1.05 -3.24
N TRP A 13 -17.78 -1.13 -1.98
CA TRP A 13 -16.43 -0.84 -1.53
C TRP A 13 -15.72 -2.14 -1.14
N LYS A 14 -14.42 -2.22 -1.41
CA LYS A 14 -13.55 -3.31 -0.96
C LYS A 14 -12.21 -2.76 -0.51
N PHE A 15 -11.50 -3.50 0.33
CA PHE A 15 -10.08 -3.21 0.57
C PHE A 15 -9.29 -3.38 -0.72
N ALA A 16 -8.29 -2.54 -0.94
CA ALA A 16 -7.47 -2.60 -2.14
C ALA A 16 -6.66 -3.90 -2.20
N THR A 17 -6.13 -4.34 -1.06
CA THR A 17 -5.34 -5.57 -0.90
C THR A 17 -5.72 -6.34 0.36
N GLU A 18 -5.26 -7.59 0.49
CA GLU A 18 -5.36 -8.37 1.73
C GLU A 18 -4.60 -7.73 2.89
N ALA A 19 -3.46 -7.09 2.60
CA ALA A 19 -2.69 -6.35 3.60
C ALA A 19 -3.47 -5.15 4.15
N ASP A 20 -4.23 -4.43 3.32
CA ASP A 20 -5.07 -3.32 3.79
C ASP A 20 -6.19 -3.80 4.73
N LEU A 21 -6.77 -4.98 4.45
CA LEU A 21 -7.74 -5.63 5.33
C LEU A 21 -7.08 -6.06 6.65
N GLU A 22 -5.93 -6.73 6.59
CA GLU A 22 -5.19 -7.17 7.78
C GLU A 22 -4.76 -5.99 8.65
N ASP A 23 -4.22 -4.91 8.06
CA ASP A 23 -3.84 -3.69 8.76
C ASP A 23 -5.02 -3.10 9.53
N PHE A 24 -6.17 -3.03 8.87
CA PHE A 24 -7.37 -2.49 9.48
C PHE A 24 -7.91 -3.40 10.60
N VAL A 25 -7.96 -4.71 10.37
CA VAL A 25 -8.42 -5.67 11.39
C VAL A 25 -7.48 -5.66 12.59
N TRP A 26 -6.16 -5.66 12.37
CA TRP A 26 -5.16 -5.59 13.43
C TRP A 26 -5.33 -4.35 14.30
N ALA A 27 -5.48 -3.18 13.68
CA ALA A 27 -5.66 -1.91 14.40
C ALA A 27 -6.95 -1.87 15.23
N ASN A 28 -7.94 -2.69 14.88
CA ASN A 28 -9.26 -2.70 15.51
C ASN A 28 -9.60 -4.03 16.21
N LEU A 29 -8.62 -4.89 16.51
CA LEU A 29 -8.84 -6.20 17.15
C LEU A 29 -9.67 -6.12 18.43
N LYS A 30 -9.38 -5.11 19.27
CA LYS A 30 -10.09 -4.90 20.53
C LYS A 30 -11.54 -4.48 20.30
N GLU A 31 -11.80 -3.61 19.33
CA GLU A 31 -13.15 -3.13 19.03
C GLU A 31 -13.99 -4.19 18.32
N LEU A 32 -13.40 -4.89 17.34
CA LEU A 32 -14.07 -5.91 16.55
C LEU A 32 -14.35 -7.19 17.34
N PHE A 33 -13.41 -7.61 18.18
CA PHE A 33 -13.42 -8.94 18.80
C PHE A 33 -13.16 -8.96 20.31
N GLY A 34 -12.79 -7.83 20.92
CA GLY A 34 -12.31 -7.82 22.30
C GLY A 34 -10.96 -8.50 22.49
N LEU A 35 -10.17 -8.65 21.42
CA LEU A 35 -8.91 -9.38 21.44
C LEU A 35 -7.71 -8.48 21.69
N ILE A 36 -6.69 -9.05 22.33
CA ILE A 36 -5.39 -8.45 22.61
C ILE A 36 -4.41 -8.88 21.50
N PRO A 37 -3.80 -7.96 20.75
CA PRO A 37 -2.86 -8.31 19.69
C PRO A 37 -1.62 -9.05 20.25
N LEU A 38 -1.23 -10.18 19.63
CA LEU A 38 -0.03 -10.93 19.99
C LEU A 38 1.04 -10.84 18.91
N LYS A 39 0.71 -11.27 17.68
CA LYS A 39 1.64 -11.27 16.55
C LYS A 39 0.89 -11.17 15.22
N ARG A 40 1.51 -10.53 14.21
CA ARG A 40 1.06 -10.58 12.81
C ARG A 40 2.02 -11.42 12.00
N GLN A 41 1.51 -12.02 10.92
CA GLN A 41 2.27 -12.74 9.90
C GLN A 41 3.31 -13.68 10.53
N TYR A 42 2.86 -14.46 11.52
CA TYR A 42 3.74 -15.29 12.31
C TYR A 42 4.13 -16.56 11.54
N TYR A 43 5.41 -16.70 11.23
CA TYR A 43 5.94 -17.87 10.56
C TYR A 43 6.08 -19.06 11.53
N ILE A 44 5.49 -20.19 11.17
CA ILE A 44 5.58 -21.45 11.91
C ILE A 44 5.49 -22.65 10.96
N LYS A 45 6.46 -23.57 11.03
CA LYS A 45 6.53 -24.80 10.21
C LYS A 45 6.21 -24.61 8.71
N GLY A 46 6.79 -23.59 8.08
CA GLY A 46 6.57 -23.33 6.63
C GLY A 46 5.23 -22.69 6.31
N GLN A 47 4.51 -22.19 7.31
CA GLN A 47 3.24 -21.49 7.17
C GLN A 47 3.36 -20.09 7.77
N ILE A 48 2.53 -19.14 7.31
CA ILE A 48 2.46 -17.79 7.86
C ILE A 48 1.04 -17.55 8.33
N CYS A 49 0.84 -17.38 9.64
CA CYS A 49 -0.46 -17.03 10.20
C CYS A 49 -0.68 -15.53 10.10
N ASP A 50 -1.80 -15.08 9.50
CA ASP A 50 -2.04 -13.64 9.32
C ASP A 50 -2.05 -12.87 10.65
N ILE A 51 -2.89 -13.27 11.60
CA ILE A 51 -2.96 -12.65 12.92
C ILE A 51 -3.09 -13.70 14.02
N LEU A 52 -2.22 -13.59 15.03
CA LEU A 52 -2.35 -14.21 16.34
C LEU A 52 -2.74 -13.15 17.38
N ALA A 53 -3.74 -13.49 18.19
CA ALA A 53 -4.23 -12.64 19.26
C ALA A 53 -4.59 -13.48 20.50
N LEU A 54 -4.87 -12.81 21.61
CA LEU A 54 -5.31 -13.42 22.86
C LEU A 54 -6.68 -12.89 23.24
N ASN A 55 -7.52 -13.72 23.84
CA ASN A 55 -8.66 -13.22 24.61
C ASN A 55 -8.24 -12.86 26.05
N GLU A 56 -9.17 -12.36 26.86
CA GLU A 56 -8.93 -12.00 28.26
C GLU A 56 -8.47 -13.17 29.13
N LYS A 57 -8.73 -14.42 28.72
CA LYS A 57 -8.32 -15.65 29.41
C LYS A 57 -6.98 -16.21 28.90
N LYS A 58 -6.22 -15.45 28.11
CA LYS A 58 -4.97 -15.91 27.46
C LYS A 58 -5.16 -17.08 26.49
N GLN A 59 -6.37 -17.35 26.02
CA GLN A 59 -6.60 -18.31 24.94
C GLN A 59 -6.02 -17.76 23.65
N LEU A 60 -5.26 -18.57 22.92
CA LEU A 60 -4.77 -18.20 21.60
C LEU A 60 -5.92 -18.18 20.58
N VAL A 61 -5.99 -17.09 19.82
CA VAL A 61 -6.94 -16.88 18.73
C VAL A 61 -6.16 -16.64 17.44
N VAL A 62 -6.47 -17.43 16.41
CA VAL A 62 -5.88 -17.32 15.07
C VAL A 62 -6.94 -16.73 14.15
N LEU A 63 -6.61 -15.63 13.47
CA LEU A 63 -7.45 -15.03 12.44
C LEU A 63 -6.74 -15.19 11.10
N GLU A 64 -7.40 -15.83 10.15
CA GLU A 64 -6.98 -15.91 8.74
C GLU A 64 -7.91 -15.06 7.89
N LEU A 65 -7.34 -14.18 7.07
CA LEU A 65 -8.08 -13.18 6.31
C LEU A 65 -7.94 -13.44 4.82
N LYS A 66 -9.02 -13.25 4.07
CA LYS A 66 -8.99 -13.27 2.60
C LYS A 66 -9.80 -12.10 2.06
N ASN A 67 -9.20 -11.30 1.19
CA ASN A 67 -9.88 -10.14 0.57
C ASN A 67 -10.77 -10.52 -0.64
N SER A 68 -10.82 -11.79 -0.99
CA SER A 68 -11.64 -12.35 -2.07
C SER A 68 -12.15 -13.74 -1.70
N GLU A 69 -12.89 -14.37 -2.61
CA GLU A 69 -13.21 -15.79 -2.47
C GLU A 69 -11.93 -16.63 -2.44
N ASP A 70 -11.86 -17.57 -1.49
CA ASP A 70 -10.78 -18.54 -1.33
C ASP A 70 -11.36 -19.89 -0.90
N ARG A 71 -10.84 -20.98 -1.48
CA ARG A 71 -11.31 -22.34 -1.22
C ARG A 71 -10.47 -23.10 -0.18
N TYR A 72 -9.31 -22.58 0.21
CA TYR A 72 -8.32 -23.30 1.00
C TYR A 72 -8.17 -22.80 2.45
N ILE A 73 -8.96 -21.80 2.86
CA ILE A 73 -8.86 -21.14 4.17
C ILE A 73 -9.03 -22.11 5.35
N VAL A 74 -9.88 -23.12 5.20
CA VAL A 74 -10.08 -24.14 6.24
C VAL A 74 -8.83 -25.01 6.39
N GLN A 75 -8.26 -25.45 5.27
CA GLN A 75 -7.04 -26.25 5.24
C GLN A 75 -5.85 -25.47 5.80
N GLN A 76 -5.77 -24.15 5.52
CA GLN A 76 -4.76 -23.27 6.11
C GLN A 76 -4.90 -23.23 7.64
N LEU A 77 -6.09 -22.92 8.16
CA LEU A 77 -6.34 -22.87 9.60
C LEU A 77 -6.07 -24.22 10.29
N THR A 78 -6.41 -25.35 9.67
CA THR A 78 -6.09 -26.68 10.19
C THR A 78 -4.58 -26.89 10.31
N ARG A 79 -3.79 -26.49 9.30
CA ARG A 79 -2.32 -26.60 9.36
C ARG A 79 -1.72 -25.69 10.43
N TYR A 80 -2.26 -24.48 10.60
CA TYR A 80 -1.81 -23.56 11.65
C TYR A 80 -2.10 -24.11 13.03
N TYR A 81 -3.30 -24.66 13.23
CA TYR A 81 -3.71 -25.27 14.49
C TYR A 81 -2.73 -26.36 14.95
N GLU A 82 -2.42 -27.32 14.05
CA GLU A 82 -1.45 -28.37 14.33
C GLU A 82 -0.07 -27.80 14.67
N ALA A 83 0.46 -26.91 13.82
CA ALA A 83 1.77 -26.34 14.02
C ALA A 83 1.90 -25.57 15.34
N LEU A 84 0.86 -24.79 15.72
CA LEU A 84 0.83 -24.02 16.96
C LEU A 84 0.70 -24.90 18.19
N LEU A 85 -0.05 -26.00 18.13
CA LEU A 85 -0.15 -26.95 19.24
C LEU A 85 1.12 -27.75 19.45
N GLU A 86 1.82 -28.13 18.39
CA GLU A 86 3.07 -28.89 18.48
C GLU A 86 4.21 -28.04 19.04
N ASN A 87 4.38 -26.80 18.55
CA ASN A 87 5.51 -25.96 18.95
C ASN A 87 5.22 -25.09 20.18
N LYS A 88 3.95 -24.77 20.42
CA LYS A 88 3.48 -23.91 21.51
C LYS A 88 4.31 -22.62 21.64
N PRO A 89 4.33 -21.73 20.64
CA PRO A 89 5.04 -20.45 20.77
C PRO A 89 4.39 -19.54 21.83
N PHE A 90 5.16 -18.60 22.39
CA PHE A 90 4.65 -17.61 23.37
C PHE A 90 4.03 -18.25 24.63
N GLN A 91 4.66 -19.30 25.18
CA GLN A 91 4.10 -20.04 26.33
C GLN A 91 3.96 -19.20 27.61
N GLU A 92 4.68 -18.09 27.73
CA GLU A 92 4.57 -17.18 28.87
C GLU A 92 3.28 -16.35 28.78
N GLU A 93 2.81 -16.08 27.56
CA GLU A 93 1.63 -15.29 27.26
C GLU A 93 0.38 -16.14 26.98
N VAL A 94 0.54 -17.31 26.36
CA VAL A 94 -0.55 -18.20 25.91
C VAL A 94 -0.82 -19.33 26.90
N ASP A 95 -2.09 -19.50 27.27
CA ASP A 95 -2.55 -20.68 27.99
C ASP A 95 -2.93 -21.81 27.02
N TYR A 96 -1.97 -22.69 26.74
CA TYR A 96 -2.17 -23.91 25.92
C TYR A 96 -2.98 -25.02 26.62
N GLY A 97 -3.43 -24.80 27.87
CA GLY A 97 -4.47 -25.63 28.48
C GLY A 97 -5.84 -25.39 27.85
N GLN A 98 -6.03 -24.27 27.16
CA GLN A 98 -7.24 -23.95 26.40
C GLN A 98 -7.07 -24.32 24.92
N PRO A 99 -8.17 -24.72 24.25
CA PRO A 99 -8.13 -24.97 22.80
C PRO A 99 -7.84 -23.68 22.05
N ILE A 100 -7.11 -23.77 20.94
CA ILE A 100 -6.87 -22.61 20.05
C ILE A 100 -8.19 -22.27 19.34
N SER A 101 -8.59 -21.00 19.38
CA SER A 101 -9.76 -20.51 18.65
C SER A 101 -9.37 -20.12 17.22
N LEU A 102 -10.17 -20.50 16.23
CA LEU A 102 -9.89 -20.28 14.82
C LEU A 102 -11.00 -19.44 14.19
N ILE A 103 -10.63 -18.33 13.55
CA ILE A 103 -11.57 -17.40 12.90
C ILE A 103 -11.13 -17.21 11.44
N ALA A 104 -12.04 -17.46 10.51
CA ALA A 104 -11.88 -17.16 9.10
C ALA A 104 -12.67 -15.89 8.76
N ILE A 105 -12.02 -14.90 8.15
CA ILE A 105 -12.63 -13.61 7.76
C ILE A 105 -12.49 -13.41 6.26
N LYS A 106 -13.60 -13.35 5.53
CA LYS A 106 -13.58 -13.11 4.08
C LYS A 106 -14.90 -12.56 3.54
N PRO A 107 -14.99 -11.98 2.34
CA PRO A 107 -16.26 -11.39 1.90
C PRO A 107 -17.36 -12.44 1.70
N ASN A 108 -17.01 -13.61 1.15
CA ASN A 108 -17.94 -14.70 0.87
C ASN A 108 -17.30 -16.08 1.09
N PHE A 109 -18.10 -17.05 1.53
CA PHE A 109 -17.68 -18.45 1.69
C PHE A 109 -18.23 -19.32 0.56
N HIS A 110 -17.35 -20.08 -0.09
CA HIS A 110 -17.73 -21.08 -1.09
C HIS A 110 -18.29 -22.33 -0.39
N ARG A 111 -19.14 -23.09 -1.08
CA ARG A 111 -19.72 -24.35 -0.57
C ARG A 111 -18.65 -25.32 -0.04
N ASP A 112 -17.51 -25.37 -0.72
CA ASP A 112 -16.38 -26.25 -0.34
C ASP A 112 -15.86 -25.90 1.05
N ASN A 113 -15.77 -24.61 1.42
CA ASN A 113 -15.32 -24.23 2.77
C ASN A 113 -16.27 -24.74 3.85
N PHE A 114 -17.58 -24.75 3.60
CA PHE A 114 -18.54 -25.31 4.55
C PHE A 114 -18.40 -26.83 4.67
N THR A 115 -18.14 -27.50 3.54
CA THR A 115 -17.83 -28.93 3.51
C THR A 115 -16.58 -29.21 4.33
N ASP A 116 -15.49 -28.49 4.07
CA ASP A 116 -14.22 -28.66 4.75
C ASP A 116 -14.35 -28.36 6.25
N ARG A 117 -15.04 -27.27 6.62
CA ARG A 117 -15.31 -26.95 8.03
C ARG A 117 -16.05 -28.09 8.72
N LYS A 118 -17.10 -28.62 8.08
CA LYS A 118 -17.91 -29.73 8.61
C LYS A 118 -17.08 -30.99 8.88
N TYR A 119 -16.11 -31.31 8.03
CA TYR A 119 -15.31 -32.53 8.13
C TYR A 119 -13.93 -32.34 8.79
N SER A 120 -13.50 -31.10 9.06
CA SER A 120 -12.21 -30.81 9.73
C SER A 120 -12.16 -31.21 11.21
N HIS A 121 -13.32 -31.38 11.85
CA HIS A 121 -13.49 -31.57 13.31
C HIS A 121 -13.00 -30.41 14.20
N LEU A 122 -12.43 -29.35 13.63
CA LEU A 122 -12.04 -28.14 14.35
C LEU A 122 -13.22 -27.16 14.43
N SER A 123 -13.30 -26.43 15.55
CA SER A 123 -14.26 -25.34 15.69
C SER A 123 -13.72 -24.08 15.02
N ILE A 124 -14.14 -23.85 13.77
CA ILE A 124 -13.73 -22.70 12.96
C ILE A 124 -14.92 -21.75 12.80
N GLN A 125 -14.79 -20.54 13.32
CA GLN A 125 -15.79 -19.48 13.16
C GLN A 125 -15.67 -18.85 11.77
N PHE A 126 -16.79 -18.74 11.05
CA PHE A 126 -16.83 -18.06 9.75
C PHE A 126 -17.46 -16.69 9.90
N LEU A 127 -16.69 -15.65 9.60
CA LEU A 127 -17.15 -14.27 9.57
C LEU A 127 -17.10 -13.75 8.13
N SER A 128 -18.26 -13.45 7.57
CA SER A 128 -18.31 -12.71 6.31
C SER A 128 -18.12 -11.23 6.57
N PHE A 129 -17.42 -10.49 5.70
CA PHE A 129 -17.33 -9.03 5.81
C PHE A 129 -17.86 -8.29 4.59
N GLN A 130 -18.32 -7.06 4.83
CA GLN A 130 -18.65 -6.11 3.78
C GLN A 130 -18.31 -4.68 4.21
N ILE A 131 -18.11 -3.79 3.24
CA ILE A 131 -17.92 -2.36 3.50
C ILE A 131 -19.22 -1.63 3.18
N LEU A 132 -19.80 -1.02 4.21
CA LEU A 132 -21.04 -0.25 4.12
C LEU A 132 -20.74 1.23 4.01
N GLU A 133 -21.39 1.90 3.06
CA GLU A 133 -21.40 3.35 2.92
C GLU A 133 -22.67 3.89 3.60
N ALA A 134 -22.51 4.70 4.65
CA ALA A 134 -23.62 5.38 5.31
C ALA A 134 -23.32 6.88 5.39
N SER A 135 -24.11 7.66 4.64
CA SER A 135 -23.90 9.10 4.42
C SER A 135 -22.53 9.42 3.79
N LYS A 136 -21.50 9.68 4.61
CA LYS A 136 -20.13 10.00 4.18
C LYS A 136 -19.08 9.13 4.86
N ASN A 137 -19.50 8.23 5.75
CA ASN A 137 -18.63 7.35 6.49
C ASN A 137 -18.70 5.95 5.91
N LEU A 138 -17.54 5.29 5.89
CA LEU A 138 -17.43 3.89 5.51
C LEU A 138 -17.28 3.06 6.77
N TYR A 139 -17.83 1.86 6.75
CA TYR A 139 -17.80 0.95 7.89
C TYR A 139 -17.45 -0.45 7.42
N LEU A 140 -16.57 -1.12 8.15
CA LEU A 140 -16.43 -2.57 8.04
C LEU A 140 -17.53 -3.19 8.89
N GLU A 141 -18.38 -4.00 8.26
CA GLU A 141 -19.33 -4.86 8.96
C GLU A 141 -18.85 -6.30 8.86
N LEU A 142 -18.76 -6.99 10.00
CA LEU A 142 -18.56 -8.42 10.09
C LEU A 142 -19.88 -9.08 10.48
N LYS A 143 -20.21 -10.18 9.81
CA LYS A 143 -21.36 -11.02 10.12
C LYS A 143 -20.88 -12.42 10.43
N ASP A 144 -21.20 -12.88 11.63
CA ASP A 144 -21.03 -14.27 12.03
C ASP A 144 -22.07 -15.14 11.31
N LEU A 145 -21.59 -16.13 10.56
CA LEU A 145 -22.45 -16.98 9.75
C LEU A 145 -23.19 -18.05 10.55
N ASP A 146 -22.77 -18.34 11.78
CA ASP A 146 -23.38 -19.38 12.61
C ASP A 146 -24.52 -18.81 13.47
N ASN A 147 -24.38 -17.58 14.00
CA ASN A 147 -25.37 -16.96 14.86
C ASN A 147 -25.98 -15.65 14.31
N GLY A 148 -25.49 -15.15 13.18
CA GLY A 148 -25.99 -13.93 12.55
C GLY A 148 -25.59 -12.62 13.26
N LYS A 149 -24.74 -12.68 14.29
CA LYS A 149 -24.27 -11.50 15.02
C LYS A 149 -23.49 -10.57 14.09
N LEU A 150 -23.82 -9.29 14.17
CA LEU A 150 -23.13 -8.23 13.45
C LEU A 150 -22.19 -7.47 14.39
N SER A 151 -20.99 -7.20 13.92
CA SER A 151 -20.11 -6.18 14.49
C SER A 151 -19.72 -5.18 13.42
N LYS A 152 -19.54 -3.93 13.82
CA LYS A 152 -19.32 -2.82 12.90
C LYS A 152 -18.32 -1.86 13.50
N VAL A 153 -17.34 -1.46 12.69
CA VAL A 153 -16.33 -0.46 13.04
C VAL A 153 -16.22 0.57 11.93
N GLU A 154 -16.06 1.83 12.31
CA GLU A 154 -15.87 2.91 11.36
C GLU A 154 -14.51 2.80 10.69
N ILE A 155 -14.49 2.88 9.37
CA ILE A 155 -13.26 3.00 8.59
C ILE A 155 -12.95 4.50 8.50
N PRO A 156 -11.84 4.99 9.09
CA PRO A 156 -11.42 6.37 8.97
C PRO A 156 -10.91 6.61 7.54
N TYR A 157 -11.86 6.72 6.60
CA TYR A 157 -11.61 6.93 5.18
C TYR A 157 -11.75 8.41 4.87
N GLN A 158 -10.63 9.06 4.55
CA GLN A 158 -10.69 10.35 3.86
C GLN A 158 -10.71 10.07 2.36
N GLY A 159 -11.91 10.10 1.78
CA GLY A 159 -12.08 9.88 0.35
C GLY A 159 -11.21 10.77 -0.51
N ARG A 160 -10.89 10.27 -1.71
CA ARG A 160 -10.34 11.10 -2.78
C ARG A 160 -11.39 12.16 -3.11
N ASP A 161 -11.08 13.41 -2.84
CA ASP A 161 -11.93 14.51 -3.27
C ASP A 161 -11.36 15.03 -4.59
N VAL A 162 -11.79 14.38 -5.67
CA VAL A 162 -11.30 14.65 -7.02
C VAL A 162 -11.48 16.12 -7.31
N ASN A 163 -10.42 16.78 -7.76
CA ASN A 163 -10.53 18.18 -8.14
C ASN A 163 -10.90 18.28 -9.62
N GLU A 164 -12.17 18.57 -9.87
CA GLU A 164 -12.68 18.77 -11.23
C GLU A 164 -12.24 20.12 -11.82
N ASP A 165 -11.97 21.12 -10.97
CA ASP A 165 -11.57 22.47 -11.38
C ASP A 165 -10.06 22.69 -11.18
N ILE A 166 -9.28 22.15 -12.13
CA ILE A 166 -7.82 22.30 -12.12
C ILE A 166 -7.46 23.67 -12.70
N PRO A 167 -6.81 24.56 -11.93
CA PRO A 167 -6.45 25.88 -12.42
C PRO A 167 -5.46 25.80 -13.59
N ALA A 168 -5.53 26.79 -14.47
CA ALA A 168 -4.59 26.94 -15.57
C ALA A 168 -3.12 26.95 -15.08
N PRO A 169 -2.17 26.44 -15.88
CA PRO A 169 -0.76 26.41 -15.49
C PRO A 169 -0.22 27.81 -15.16
N PRO A 170 0.48 28.02 -14.03
CA PRO A 170 1.03 29.32 -13.67
C PRO A 170 2.01 29.85 -14.72
N ARG A 171 2.09 31.17 -14.90
CA ARG A 171 3.10 31.76 -15.83
C ARG A 171 4.52 31.29 -15.56
N ALA A 172 4.85 31.00 -14.30
CA ALA A 172 6.14 30.45 -13.91
C ALA A 172 6.45 29.08 -14.55
N ILE A 173 5.47 28.17 -14.68
CA ILE A 173 5.71 26.88 -15.34
C ILE A 173 5.89 27.05 -16.84
N ILE A 174 5.03 27.87 -17.47
CA ILE A 174 5.08 28.16 -18.91
C ILE A 174 6.43 28.78 -19.28
N ASN A 175 6.87 29.79 -18.53
CA ASN A 175 8.15 30.46 -18.78
C ASN A 175 9.35 29.53 -18.60
N ARG A 176 9.28 28.55 -17.70
CA ARG A 176 10.37 27.58 -17.50
C ARG A 176 10.42 26.55 -18.62
N LEU A 177 9.27 26.02 -19.02
CA LEU A 177 9.15 25.11 -20.16
C LEU A 177 9.60 25.79 -21.47
N ALA A 178 9.33 27.08 -21.63
CA ALA A 178 9.80 27.86 -22.78
C ALA A 178 11.34 28.02 -22.79
N LYS A 179 11.98 28.13 -21.62
CA LYS A 179 13.44 28.27 -21.47
C LYS A 179 14.21 26.95 -21.55
N CYS A 180 13.50 25.81 -21.55
CA CYS A 180 14.10 24.51 -21.77
C CYS A 180 14.44 24.37 -23.27
N HIS A 181 15.61 24.87 -23.68
CA HIS A 181 16.07 24.90 -25.09
C HIS A 181 16.17 23.50 -25.74
N ASN A 182 16.26 22.44 -24.93
CA ASN A 182 16.29 21.05 -25.37
C ASN A 182 14.95 20.31 -25.14
N SER A 183 13.88 21.04 -24.77
CA SER A 183 12.57 20.43 -24.57
C SER A 183 11.82 20.25 -25.89
N SER A 184 11.42 19.01 -26.22
CA SER A 184 10.46 18.79 -27.30
C SER A 184 9.05 19.18 -26.87
N GLU A 185 8.15 19.43 -27.83
CA GLU A 185 6.74 19.72 -27.53
C GLU A 185 6.09 18.56 -26.73
N ASN A 186 6.51 17.32 -26.99
CA ASN A 186 6.09 16.14 -26.23
C ASN A 186 6.44 16.24 -24.74
N GLU A 187 7.59 16.82 -24.37
CA GLU A 187 7.98 16.97 -22.96
C GLU A 187 7.14 18.04 -22.25
N ARG A 188 6.79 19.12 -22.97
CA ARG A 188 5.91 20.17 -22.45
C ARG A 188 4.53 19.61 -22.18
N GLU A 189 3.97 18.89 -23.15
CA GLU A 189 2.68 18.21 -23.02
C GLU A 189 2.71 17.16 -21.91
N ALA A 190 3.79 16.42 -21.76
CA ALA A 190 3.92 15.43 -20.68
C ALA A 190 3.96 16.08 -19.29
N VAL A 191 4.70 17.18 -19.11
CA VAL A 191 4.72 17.92 -17.84
C VAL A 191 3.33 18.44 -17.49
N LEU A 192 2.59 18.98 -18.47
CA LEU A 192 1.23 19.47 -18.27
C LEU A 192 0.23 18.33 -17.99
N ARG A 193 0.37 17.19 -18.67
CA ARG A 193 -0.43 15.98 -18.44
C ARG A 193 -0.22 15.46 -17.01
N ILE A 194 1.02 15.31 -16.58
CA ILE A 194 1.36 14.84 -15.22
C ILE A 194 0.87 15.86 -14.19
N ARG A 195 1.04 17.16 -14.42
CA ARG A 195 0.46 18.22 -13.56
C ARG A 195 -1.04 18.06 -13.42
N LYS A 196 -1.77 17.89 -14.52
CA LYS A 196 -3.23 17.72 -14.53
C LYS A 196 -3.62 16.48 -13.71
N LYS A 197 -2.92 15.37 -13.90
CA LYS A 197 -3.13 14.14 -13.12
C LYS A 197 -2.92 14.36 -11.62
N ILE A 198 -1.82 15.02 -11.23
CA ILE A 198 -1.50 15.31 -9.83
C ILE A 198 -2.54 16.22 -9.19
N LEU A 199 -2.90 17.33 -9.83
CA LEU A 199 -3.86 18.29 -9.27
C LEU A 199 -5.30 17.77 -9.29
N GLY A 200 -5.65 16.93 -10.26
CA GLY A 200 -6.95 16.27 -10.32
C GLY A 200 -7.12 15.12 -9.33
N PHE A 201 -6.01 14.57 -8.81
CA PHE A 201 -6.06 13.41 -7.92
C PHE A 201 -6.78 13.69 -6.60
N ASP A 202 -6.52 14.85 -5.98
CA ASP A 202 -7.15 15.25 -4.72
C ASP A 202 -7.07 16.76 -4.49
N LYS A 203 -8.18 17.41 -4.12
CA LYS A 203 -8.27 18.88 -3.90
C LYS A 203 -7.34 19.42 -2.82
N ARG A 204 -6.82 18.57 -1.93
CA ARG A 204 -5.87 18.97 -0.89
C ARG A 204 -4.45 19.13 -1.44
N ILE A 205 -4.17 18.66 -2.65
CA ILE A 205 -2.90 18.86 -3.33
C ILE A 205 -2.83 20.30 -3.83
N GLN A 206 -1.80 21.01 -3.37
CA GLN A 206 -1.50 22.37 -3.76
C GLN A 206 -0.30 22.39 -4.70
N GLU A 207 -0.31 23.32 -5.66
CA GLU A 207 0.85 23.65 -6.49
C GLU A 207 1.68 24.74 -5.81
N ILE A 208 2.92 24.44 -5.48
CA ILE A 208 3.84 25.31 -4.73
C ILE A 208 4.98 25.73 -5.66
N VAL A 209 4.95 26.97 -6.12
CA VAL A 209 5.98 27.53 -7.01
C VAL A 209 7.18 28.02 -6.19
N LYS A 210 8.36 27.46 -6.44
CA LYS A 210 9.66 27.88 -5.86
C LYS A 210 10.60 28.39 -6.96
N PRO A 211 11.74 29.05 -6.64
CA PRO A 211 12.62 29.63 -7.67
C PRO A 211 13.08 28.66 -8.77
N ASN A 212 13.47 27.43 -8.41
CA ASN A 212 14.00 26.43 -9.34
C ASN A 212 13.11 25.20 -9.49
N SER A 213 11.97 25.15 -8.80
CA SER A 213 11.09 23.98 -8.81
C SER A 213 9.62 24.35 -8.69
N ILE A 214 8.77 23.39 -9.03
CA ILE A 214 7.33 23.42 -8.78
C ILE A 214 7.03 22.13 -8.04
N GLU A 215 6.54 22.25 -6.82
CA GLU A 215 6.26 21.13 -5.93
C GLU A 215 4.76 20.93 -5.79
N TYR A 216 4.35 19.68 -5.58
CA TYR A 216 2.95 19.33 -5.38
C TYR A 216 2.77 18.56 -4.08
N GLY A 217 1.74 18.92 -3.31
CA GLY A 217 1.37 18.22 -2.08
C GLY A 217 0.62 19.12 -1.09
N LYS A 218 0.61 18.74 0.19
CA LYS A 218 -0.05 19.50 1.27
C LYS A 218 1.00 20.14 2.17
N GLY A 219 1.18 21.46 2.05
CA GLY A 219 2.22 22.20 2.76
C GLY A 219 3.65 21.72 2.43
N LYS A 220 4.61 22.03 3.32
CA LYS A 220 6.04 21.75 3.07
C LYS A 220 6.49 20.33 3.41
N SER A 221 5.71 19.59 4.21
CA SER A 221 6.11 18.29 4.77
C SER A 221 5.50 17.09 4.05
N LYS A 222 4.40 17.28 3.30
CA LYS A 222 3.67 16.20 2.61
C LYS A 222 3.65 16.45 1.11
N LEU A 223 4.83 16.43 0.49
CA LEU A 223 4.97 16.50 -0.97
C LEU A 223 4.73 15.13 -1.62
N CYS A 224 4.19 15.10 -2.84
CA CYS A 224 4.04 13.90 -3.68
C CYS A 224 4.96 13.93 -4.91
N ALA A 225 5.14 15.10 -5.51
CA ALA A 225 5.87 15.26 -6.75
C ALA A 225 6.56 16.64 -6.82
N GLU A 226 7.56 16.74 -7.69
CA GLU A 226 8.30 17.98 -7.94
C GLU A 226 8.83 17.98 -9.38
N PHE A 227 8.62 19.09 -10.09
CA PHE A 227 9.37 19.41 -11.31
C PHE A 227 10.50 20.37 -10.96
N TYR A 228 11.73 19.98 -11.25
CA TYR A 228 12.93 20.81 -11.04
C TYR A 228 13.49 21.30 -12.38
N PHE A 229 13.80 22.59 -12.46
CA PHE A 229 14.23 23.30 -13.67
C PHE A 229 15.61 23.97 -13.53
N GLY A 230 16.33 23.71 -12.43
CA GLY A 230 17.65 24.31 -12.22
C GLY A 230 18.68 23.83 -13.24
N SER A 231 19.69 24.65 -13.50
CA SER A 231 20.85 24.31 -14.34
C SER A 231 21.57 23.08 -13.77
N THR A 232 21.58 21.98 -14.51
CA THR A 232 22.12 20.72 -14.03
C THR A 232 23.55 20.47 -14.52
N ILE A 233 24.21 19.60 -13.75
CA ILE A 233 25.39 18.79 -14.06
C ILE A 233 25.30 18.18 -15.47
N TYR A 234 26.46 17.91 -16.08
CA TYR A 234 26.64 17.26 -17.39
C TYR A 234 25.59 16.17 -17.65
N GLY A 235 24.73 16.36 -18.67
CA GLY A 235 23.75 15.36 -19.14
C GLY A 235 22.27 15.79 -19.09
N PHE A 236 21.87 16.73 -18.23
CA PHE A 236 20.44 17.08 -18.04
C PHE A 236 20.11 18.56 -18.31
N GLN A 237 21.06 19.31 -18.91
CA GLN A 237 20.92 20.76 -19.09
C GLN A 237 19.72 21.11 -19.99
N GLY A 238 18.89 22.02 -19.49
CA GLY A 238 17.79 22.60 -20.27
C GLY A 238 16.57 21.69 -20.41
N ARG A 239 16.37 20.69 -19.54
CA ARG A 239 15.16 19.85 -19.50
C ARG A 239 14.52 19.82 -18.10
N PRO A 240 13.20 19.67 -17.98
CA PRO A 240 12.54 19.48 -16.70
C PRO A 240 12.90 18.12 -16.10
N ASN A 241 13.17 18.09 -14.79
CA ASN A 241 13.45 16.87 -14.04
C ASN A 241 12.27 16.53 -13.14
N LEU A 242 11.76 15.30 -13.24
CA LEU A 242 10.71 14.81 -12.37
C LEU A 242 11.29 14.14 -11.13
N PHE A 243 10.79 14.55 -9.97
CA PHE A 243 10.96 13.83 -8.72
C PHE A 243 9.62 13.37 -8.18
N LEU A 244 9.57 12.12 -7.73
CA LEU A 244 8.40 11.53 -7.08
C LEU A 244 8.75 11.13 -5.65
N ARG A 245 7.78 11.25 -4.75
CA ARG A 245 7.88 10.73 -3.38
C ARG A 245 7.34 9.31 -3.36
N LEU A 246 8.24 8.36 -3.55
CA LEU A 246 7.92 6.94 -3.70
C LEU A 246 8.30 6.16 -2.43
N PRO A 247 7.64 5.03 -2.15
CA PRO A 247 8.07 4.10 -1.12
C PRO A 247 9.54 3.69 -1.34
N GLU A 248 10.29 3.48 -0.27
CA GLU A 248 11.62 2.89 -0.37
C GLU A 248 11.49 1.46 -0.91
N PRO A 249 12.12 1.12 -2.04
CA PRO A 249 12.00 -0.22 -2.58
C PRO A 249 12.63 -1.29 -1.69
N GLU A 250 13.66 -0.94 -0.91
CA GLU A 250 14.43 -1.89 -0.10
C GLU A 250 14.54 -1.39 1.35
N PRO A 251 13.44 -1.38 2.11
CA PRO A 251 13.45 -0.89 3.48
C PRO A 251 14.17 -1.90 4.39
N TYR A 252 15.29 -1.52 4.98
CA TYR A 252 15.99 -2.41 5.93
C TYR A 252 15.23 -2.57 7.27
N PHE A 253 14.43 -1.57 7.68
CA PHE A 253 13.80 -1.58 9.01
C PHE A 253 12.36 -1.04 9.06
N LYS A 254 12.08 0.06 8.36
CA LYS A 254 10.78 0.76 8.40
C LYS A 254 10.40 1.22 6.99
N PRO A 255 9.11 1.10 6.59
CA PRO A 255 8.60 1.77 5.40
C PRO A 255 8.94 3.25 5.44
N ASN A 256 9.62 3.71 4.41
CA ASN A 256 10.03 5.09 4.26
C ASN A 256 9.58 5.62 2.90
N THR A 257 9.44 6.93 2.77
CA THR A 257 9.16 7.58 1.49
C THR A 257 10.38 8.38 1.09
N LEU A 258 10.95 8.04 -0.07
CA LEU A 258 12.15 8.64 -0.60
C LEU A 258 11.83 9.67 -1.69
N ARG A 259 12.71 10.64 -1.85
CA ARG A 259 12.67 11.58 -2.98
C ARG A 259 13.41 10.98 -4.14
N MET A 260 12.68 10.45 -5.11
CA MET A 260 13.26 9.72 -6.23
C MET A 260 13.29 10.59 -7.47
N HIS A 261 14.48 10.79 -8.06
CA HIS A 261 14.61 11.30 -9.42
C HIS A 261 14.25 10.21 -10.41
N ILE A 262 13.42 10.55 -11.40
CA ILE A 262 12.96 9.61 -12.42
C ILE A 262 13.68 9.96 -13.72
N SER A 263 14.48 9.02 -14.23
CA SER A 263 15.08 9.10 -15.55
C SER A 263 14.08 8.55 -16.56
N ILE A 264 13.68 9.40 -17.51
CA ILE A 264 12.52 9.21 -18.39
C ILE A 264 12.97 9.17 -19.86
N ASP A 265 12.32 8.31 -20.65
CA ASP A 265 12.52 8.25 -22.10
C ASP A 265 12.21 9.58 -22.83
N LYS A 266 12.49 9.63 -24.13
CA LYS A 266 12.28 10.86 -24.91
C LYS A 266 10.81 11.25 -25.03
N ASP A 267 9.91 10.26 -24.99
CA ASP A 267 8.47 10.45 -25.20
C ASP A 267 7.70 10.70 -23.89
N TRP A 268 8.39 10.66 -22.75
CA TRP A 268 7.78 10.83 -21.44
C TRP A 268 6.66 9.84 -21.14
N THR A 269 6.84 8.61 -21.59
CA THR A 269 5.90 7.50 -21.36
C THR A 269 6.44 6.50 -20.36
N SER A 270 7.76 6.34 -20.35
CA SER A 270 8.42 5.24 -19.66
C SER A 270 9.64 5.71 -18.89
N PHE A 271 9.88 5.13 -17.71
CA PHE A 271 11.10 5.36 -16.95
C PHE A 271 12.12 4.24 -17.19
N TYR A 272 13.41 4.53 -17.02
CA TYR A 272 14.45 3.49 -17.10
C TYR A 272 15.31 3.40 -15.85
N ILE A 273 15.41 4.48 -15.07
CA ILE A 273 16.15 4.50 -13.79
C ILE A 273 15.41 5.35 -12.77
N ILE A 274 15.39 4.91 -11.51
CA ILE A 274 14.92 5.64 -10.33
C ILE A 274 16.11 5.83 -9.38
N ILE A 275 16.38 7.06 -8.93
CA ILE A 275 17.54 7.38 -8.09
C ILE A 275 17.10 8.14 -6.84
N ASN A 276 17.47 7.66 -5.65
CA ASN A 276 17.16 8.38 -4.40
C ASN A 276 18.04 9.62 -4.21
N TYR A 277 17.44 10.81 -4.25
CA TYR A 277 18.07 12.10 -3.94
C TYR A 277 17.50 12.70 -2.65
N PRO A 278 18.01 12.33 -1.45
CA PRO A 278 17.41 12.70 -0.18
C PRO A 278 17.46 14.21 0.13
N ARG A 279 18.31 14.97 -0.56
CA ARG A 279 18.49 16.42 -0.38
C ARG A 279 18.33 17.16 -1.71
N ALA A 280 18.67 18.44 -1.73
CA ALA A 280 18.82 19.21 -2.95
C ALA A 280 19.67 18.41 -3.97
N PHE A 281 19.26 18.49 -5.24
CA PHE A 281 19.83 17.73 -6.35
C PHE A 281 21.37 17.81 -6.43
N ILE A 282 21.94 18.92 -5.95
CA ILE A 282 23.39 19.20 -5.92
C ILE A 282 23.84 19.30 -4.46
N SER A 283 23.96 18.15 -3.78
CA SER A 283 24.66 18.10 -2.49
C SER A 283 25.79 17.09 -2.57
N ASN A 284 27.03 17.54 -2.34
CA ASN A 284 28.22 16.68 -2.20
C ASN A 284 28.09 15.64 -1.07
N LYS A 285 27.01 15.72 -0.27
CA LYS A 285 26.63 14.78 0.78
C LYS A 285 25.73 13.64 0.28
N ASN A 286 25.35 13.62 -1.00
CA ASN A 286 24.52 12.56 -1.60
C ASN A 286 25.36 11.38 -2.13
N ARG A 287 26.57 11.09 -1.61
CA ARG A 287 27.53 10.16 -2.27
C ARG A 287 27.06 8.70 -2.42
N ASN A 288 25.99 8.28 -1.74
CA ASN A 288 25.43 6.92 -1.82
C ASN A 288 23.96 6.99 -2.25
N HIS A 289 23.71 7.12 -3.56
CA HIS A 289 22.36 7.03 -4.09
C HIS A 289 22.02 5.56 -4.31
N ASN A 290 20.91 5.09 -3.74
CA ASN A 290 20.30 3.84 -4.22
C ASN A 290 19.74 4.10 -5.62
N MET A 291 20.23 3.34 -6.59
CA MET A 291 19.83 3.41 -7.99
C MET A 291 19.09 2.12 -8.35
N TYR A 292 17.91 2.28 -8.94
CA TYR A 292 17.03 1.19 -9.33
C TYR A 292 16.78 1.26 -10.82
N GLN A 293 17.35 0.32 -11.58
CA GLN A 293 17.27 0.30 -13.04
C GLN A 293 16.25 -0.72 -13.52
N TYR A 294 15.42 -0.36 -14.51
CA TYR A 294 14.51 -1.28 -15.17
C TYR A 294 15.26 -2.17 -16.19
N PRO A 295 14.92 -3.48 -16.35
CA PRO A 295 13.90 -4.24 -15.60
C PRO A 295 14.41 -4.85 -14.29
N VAL A 296 15.73 -4.80 -14.02
CA VAL A 296 16.37 -5.45 -12.85
C VAL A 296 15.68 -5.12 -11.53
N PHE A 297 15.24 -3.87 -11.38
CA PHE A 297 14.44 -3.40 -10.27
C PHE A 297 13.15 -4.20 -10.06
N LEU A 298 12.36 -4.40 -11.13
CA LEU A 298 11.12 -5.17 -11.04
C LEU A 298 11.39 -6.64 -10.77
N ASP A 299 12.40 -7.22 -11.39
CA ASP A 299 12.78 -8.62 -11.14
C ASP A 299 13.18 -8.82 -9.68
N LYS A 300 13.93 -7.86 -9.11
CA LYS A 300 14.31 -7.89 -7.69
C LYS A 300 13.08 -7.80 -6.80
N ILE A 301 12.19 -6.85 -7.04
CA ILE A 301 10.96 -6.72 -6.27
C ILE A 301 10.10 -7.98 -6.39
N LYS A 302 9.92 -8.52 -7.59
CA LYS A 302 9.09 -9.70 -7.84
C LYS A 302 9.61 -10.91 -7.07
N ARG A 303 10.92 -11.19 -7.15
CA ARG A 303 11.57 -12.24 -6.34
C ARG A 303 11.37 -12.02 -4.85
N CYS A 304 11.36 -10.77 -4.40
CA CYS A 304 11.14 -10.45 -2.99
C CYS A 304 9.68 -10.68 -2.57
N VAL A 305 8.69 -10.30 -3.38
CA VAL A 305 7.27 -10.58 -3.12
C VAL A 305 7.02 -12.09 -3.04
N GLU A 306 7.66 -12.86 -3.91
CA GLU A 306 7.56 -14.32 -3.97
C GLU A 306 8.41 -15.03 -2.89
N SER A 307 9.30 -14.31 -2.18
CA SER A 307 10.21 -14.91 -1.21
C SER A 307 9.55 -15.13 0.16
N GLU A 308 9.66 -16.35 0.66
CA GLU A 308 9.20 -16.77 1.99
C GLU A 308 10.06 -16.22 3.15
N LEU A 309 11.25 -15.68 2.86
CA LEU A 309 12.24 -15.24 3.86
C LEU A 309 12.19 -13.75 4.20
N ILE A 310 11.26 -12.99 3.59
CA ILE A 310 11.20 -11.54 3.76
C ILE A 310 10.23 -11.16 4.87
N ASN A 311 10.67 -10.24 5.74
CA ASN A 311 9.81 -9.71 6.80
C ASN A 311 8.62 -8.91 6.24
N ASP A 312 7.52 -8.88 6.98
CA ASP A 312 6.24 -8.29 6.54
C ASP A 312 6.36 -6.83 6.12
N ARG A 313 7.28 -6.09 6.77
CA ARG A 313 7.50 -4.67 6.50
C ARG A 313 8.09 -4.43 5.11
N ALA A 314 9.01 -5.29 4.70
CA ALA A 314 9.55 -5.28 3.35
C ALA A 314 8.49 -5.73 2.33
N ARG A 315 7.69 -6.75 2.65
CA ARG A 315 6.55 -7.18 1.81
C ARG A 315 5.56 -6.05 1.54
N ILE A 316 5.17 -5.27 2.57
CA ILE A 316 4.29 -4.09 2.43
C ILE A 316 4.90 -3.04 1.48
N CYS A 317 6.22 -2.84 1.53
CA CYS A 317 6.85 -1.87 0.64
C CYS A 317 6.83 -2.32 -0.81
N TYR A 318 7.01 -3.63 -1.05
CA TYR A 318 6.90 -4.21 -2.38
C TYR A 318 5.46 -4.22 -2.92
N GLN A 319 4.45 -4.42 -2.07
CA GLN A 319 3.03 -4.32 -2.46
C GLN A 319 2.67 -2.94 -3.01
N ASN A 320 3.32 -1.86 -2.57
CA ASN A 320 3.07 -0.54 -3.17
C ASN A 320 3.48 -0.47 -4.67
N TYR A 321 4.29 -1.42 -5.15
CA TYR A 321 4.69 -1.54 -6.55
C TYR A 321 3.92 -2.63 -7.31
N GLU A 322 2.92 -3.28 -6.69
CA GLU A 322 2.17 -4.40 -7.27
C GLU A 322 1.59 -4.06 -8.65
N LYS A 323 0.96 -2.88 -8.80
CA LYS A 323 0.42 -2.43 -10.10
C LYS A 323 1.48 -2.40 -11.20
N LEU A 324 2.70 -1.99 -10.84
CA LEU A 324 3.81 -1.90 -11.77
C LEU A 324 4.33 -3.31 -12.13
N ILE A 325 4.47 -4.19 -11.14
CA ILE A 325 4.86 -5.61 -11.32
C ILE A 325 3.85 -6.34 -12.22
N LEU A 326 2.55 -6.23 -11.90
CA LEU A 326 1.48 -6.90 -12.64
C LEU A 326 1.36 -6.38 -14.06
N SER A 327 1.64 -5.08 -14.29
CA SER A 327 1.64 -4.53 -15.65
C SER A 327 2.77 -5.10 -16.52
N GLY A 328 3.89 -5.51 -15.93
CA GLY A 328 5.10 -5.87 -16.67
C GLY A 328 5.69 -4.72 -17.49
N THR A 329 5.33 -3.47 -17.18
CA THR A 329 5.76 -2.28 -17.90
C THR A 329 6.63 -1.36 -17.03
N ASN A 330 7.33 -0.44 -17.66
CA ASN A 330 7.99 0.70 -17.01
C ASN A 330 7.19 2.00 -17.16
N SER A 331 5.86 1.90 -17.13
CA SER A 331 4.96 3.04 -17.31
C SER A 331 5.21 4.16 -16.28
N LEU A 332 5.50 5.36 -16.78
CA LEU A 332 5.64 6.55 -15.95
C LEU A 332 4.32 6.90 -15.24
N GLU A 333 3.19 6.67 -15.90
CA GLU A 333 1.86 6.96 -15.36
C GLU A 333 1.56 6.13 -14.11
N ILE A 334 1.91 4.84 -14.12
CA ILE A 334 1.76 3.96 -12.95
C ILE A 334 2.65 4.46 -11.80
N LEU A 335 3.87 4.92 -12.10
CA LEU A 335 4.78 5.43 -11.08
C LEU A 335 4.26 6.73 -10.42
N VAL A 336 3.61 7.59 -11.20
CA VAL A 336 2.91 8.78 -10.69
C VAL A 336 1.75 8.36 -9.77
N ASP A 337 0.96 7.34 -10.16
CA ASP A 337 -0.13 6.82 -9.31
C ASP A 337 0.39 6.30 -7.96
N ILE A 338 1.50 5.57 -7.97
CA ILE A 338 2.15 5.09 -6.74
C ILE A 338 2.55 6.26 -5.84
N ALA A 339 3.10 7.35 -6.40
CA ALA A 339 3.49 8.53 -5.63
C ALA A 339 2.29 9.24 -4.99
N LEU A 340 1.16 9.31 -5.71
CA LEU A 340 -0.08 9.92 -5.25
C LEU A 340 -0.76 9.08 -4.17
N GLU A 341 -0.79 7.76 -4.34
CA GLU A 341 -1.30 6.83 -3.32
C GLU A 341 -0.43 6.85 -2.07
N THR A 342 0.90 6.89 -2.23
CA THR A 342 1.85 7.05 -1.12
C THR A 342 1.68 8.40 -0.42
N TRP A 343 1.30 9.44 -1.14
CA TRP A 343 0.99 10.73 -0.54
C TRP A 343 -0.30 10.69 0.28
N LEU A 344 -1.36 10.08 -0.26
CA LEU A 344 -2.64 9.93 0.43
C LEU A 344 -2.48 9.15 1.75
N LYS A 345 -1.69 8.07 1.74
CA LYS A 345 -1.34 7.29 2.95
C LYS A 345 -0.59 8.08 4.01
N ARG A 346 0.00 9.23 3.66
CA ARG A 346 0.78 10.08 4.57
C ARG A 346 0.01 11.30 5.05
N LEU A 347 -1.24 11.53 4.66
CA LEU A 347 -2.01 12.71 5.10
C LEU A 347 -2.31 12.70 6.60
#